data_AF-A0A6A6LVN4-F1
#
_entry.id   AF-A0A6A6LVN4-F1
#
_cell.length_a   1.000
_cell.length_b   1.000
_cell.length_c   1.000
_cell.angle_alpha   90.00
_cell.angle_beta   90.00
_cell.angle_gamma   90.00
#
_symmetry.space_group_name_H-M   'P 1'
#
loop_
_entity.id
_entity.type
_entity.pdbx_description
1 polymer ?
#
loop_
_entity_poly.entity_id
_entity_poly.type
_entity_poly.pdbx_seq_one_letter_code
_entity_poly.pdbx_strand_id
1 'polypeptide(L)'
;MTTNVQTQAKPLKDSSGVVKISDDGNLLVLNGKQEVLWSTHISNLAVNSSRAYLTDTGNFILQGDAAGSMWESFWQPSDTMVQAMGLDVNGKRGKGPQLTSSENPSDPSIGSSSVDCDANRIPEFFIWNDSKPLEKYSMERSEHYWIWNS
;
A
#
# COMPACT_ATOMS: atom_id res chain seq x y z
N MET A 1 13.28 1.95 -14.41
CA MET A 1 13.73 1.05 -13.34
C MET A 1 12.75 1.22 -12.19
N THR A 2 11.75 0.36 -12.11
CA THR A 2 10.78 0.34 -11.01
C THR A 2 11.37 -0.45 -9.86
N THR A 3 11.83 0.25 -8.83
CA THR A 3 12.06 -0.37 -7.52
C THR A 3 10.69 -0.69 -6.94
N ASN A 4 10.21 -1.92 -7.17
CA ASN A 4 9.23 -2.55 -6.30
C ASN A 4 9.82 -2.49 -4.90
N VAL A 5 9.31 -1.62 -4.03
CA VAL A 5 9.60 -1.73 -2.61
C VAL A 5 8.83 -2.97 -2.15
N GLN A 6 9.47 -4.12 -2.36
CA GLN A 6 9.09 -5.38 -1.75
C GLN A 6 9.07 -5.14 -0.24
N THR A 7 7.89 -5.11 0.36
CA THR A 7 7.81 -5.32 1.80
C THR A 7 8.16 -6.77 2.04
N GLN A 8 9.43 -7.01 2.34
CA GLN A 8 10.01 -8.30 2.70
C GLN A 8 9.46 -8.75 4.07
N ALA A 9 8.14 -8.99 4.14
CA ALA A 9 7.46 -9.41 5.34
C ALA A 9 7.62 -10.92 5.50
N LYS A 10 8.12 -11.36 6.65
CA LYS A 10 8.14 -12.78 6.99
C LYS A 10 6.80 -13.18 7.61
N PRO A 11 6.18 -14.30 7.19
CA PRO A 11 4.91 -14.71 7.75
C PRO A 11 5.08 -15.08 9.23
N LEU A 12 4.18 -14.56 10.06
CA LEU A 12 4.05 -14.98 11.45
C LEU A 12 3.31 -16.34 11.47
N LYS A 13 3.85 -17.31 12.21
CA LYS A 13 3.35 -18.70 12.21
C LYS A 13 2.44 -19.03 13.40
N ASP A 14 2.20 -18.05 14.26
CA ASP A 14 1.45 -18.20 15.51
C ASP A 14 0.76 -16.87 15.89
N SER A 15 0.14 -16.81 17.05
CA SER A 15 -0.55 -15.61 17.56
C SER A 15 0.32 -14.73 18.47
N SER A 16 1.64 -14.89 18.46
CA SER A 16 2.56 -14.16 19.35
C SER A 16 2.99 -12.78 18.83
N GLY A 17 2.37 -12.33 17.73
CA GLY A 17 2.74 -11.13 17.02
C GLY A 17 2.54 -9.85 17.82
N VAL A 18 3.49 -8.93 17.72
CA VAL A 18 3.41 -7.62 18.37
C VAL A 18 3.75 -6.52 17.36
N VAL A 19 2.93 -5.47 17.34
CA VAL A 19 3.22 -4.21 16.64
C VAL A 19 3.70 -3.19 17.65
N LYS A 20 4.84 -2.54 17.39
CA LYS A 20 5.35 -1.46 18.25
C LYS A 20 6.08 -0.39 17.46
N ILE A 21 6.27 0.76 18.08
CA ILE A 21 7.19 1.80 17.60
C ILE A 21 8.56 1.53 18.24
N SER A 22 9.62 1.44 17.44
CA SER A 22 11.00 1.32 17.93
C SER A 22 11.58 2.65 18.38
N ASP A 23 12.71 2.58 19.07
CA ASP A 23 13.40 3.76 19.60
C ASP A 23 13.80 4.74 18.47
N ASP A 24 14.07 4.23 17.26
CA ASP A 24 14.34 5.04 16.07
C ASP A 24 13.07 5.64 15.41
N GLY A 25 11.89 5.40 16.00
CA GLY A 25 10.61 5.93 15.56
C GLY A 25 9.90 5.11 14.47
N ASN A 26 10.50 4.02 13.97
CA ASN A 26 9.89 3.16 12.95
C ASN A 26 8.78 2.26 13.53
N LEU A 27 7.82 1.86 12.70
CA LEU A 27 6.89 0.78 13.04
C LEU A 27 7.56 -0.57 12.82
N LEU A 28 7.45 -1.46 13.80
CA LEU A 28 7.94 -2.83 13.73
C LEU A 28 6.81 -3.83 13.91
N VAL A 29 6.88 -4.92 13.16
CA VAL A 29 6.14 -6.16 13.43
C VAL A 29 7.13 -7.20 13.91
N LEU A 30 6.88 -7.75 15.11
CA LEU A 30 7.74 -8.73 15.77
C LEU A 30 7.02 -10.05 15.98
N ASN A 31 7.77 -11.15 16.03
CA ASN A 31 7.27 -12.43 16.57
C ASN A 31 7.48 -12.53 18.10
N GLY A 32 7.02 -13.62 18.71
CA GLY A 32 7.17 -13.89 20.13
C GLY A 32 8.61 -14.05 20.64
N LYS A 33 9.59 -14.19 19.73
CA LYS A 33 11.03 -14.18 20.04
C LYS A 33 11.67 -12.80 19.87
N GLN A 34 10.86 -11.77 19.62
CA GLN A 34 11.30 -10.40 19.31
C GLN A 34 12.12 -10.28 18.01
N GLU A 35 12.01 -11.24 17.10
CA GLU A 35 12.61 -11.12 15.77
C GLU A 35 11.76 -10.18 14.90
N VAL A 36 12.42 -9.27 14.18
CA VAL A 36 11.76 -8.33 13.27
C VAL A 36 11.29 -9.07 12.01
N LEU A 37 9.97 -9.11 11.82
CA LEU A 37 9.34 -9.68 10.63
C LEU A 37 9.11 -8.64 9.53
N TRP A 38 8.90 -7.37 9.91
CA TRP A 38 8.68 -6.24 9.01
C TRP A 38 8.98 -4.90 9.70
N SER A 39 9.36 -3.89 8.92
CA SER A 39 9.57 -2.50 9.38
C SER A 39 9.19 -1.50 8.28
N THR A 40 8.83 -0.27 8.66
CA THR A 40 8.62 0.84 7.71
C THR A 40 9.89 1.30 7.00
N HIS A 41 11.08 1.01 7.55
CA HIS A 41 12.39 1.38 6.97
C HIS A 41 12.54 2.88 6.62
N ILE A 42 11.93 3.78 7.41
CA ILE A 42 12.08 5.22 7.19
C ILE A 42 13.37 5.68 7.85
N SER A 43 14.20 6.38 7.07
CA SER A 43 15.44 7.00 7.56
C SER A 43 15.16 8.38 8.18
N ASN A 44 15.97 8.78 9.16
CA ASN A 44 15.93 10.10 9.79
C ASN A 44 14.60 10.46 10.47
N LEU A 45 13.87 9.47 11.01
CA LEU A 45 12.75 9.75 11.90
C LEU A 45 13.26 10.39 13.20
N ALA A 46 12.53 11.41 13.67
CA ALA A 46 12.82 12.02 14.95
C ALA A 46 12.50 11.02 16.07
N VAL A 47 13.57 10.51 16.68
CA VAL A 47 13.57 9.68 17.89
C VAL A 47 12.76 10.44 18.94
N ASN A 48 11.64 9.85 19.41
CA ASN A 48 10.77 10.31 20.52
C ASN A 48 9.45 11.03 20.20
N SER A 49 9.06 11.22 18.93
CA SER A 49 7.78 11.88 18.61
C SER A 49 6.87 11.12 17.64
N SER A 50 7.28 9.91 17.23
CA SER A 50 6.46 9.06 16.38
C SER A 50 5.22 8.58 17.13
N ARG A 51 4.06 8.67 16.47
CA ARG A 51 2.82 8.05 16.92
C ARG A 51 2.20 7.26 15.78
N ALA A 52 1.50 6.19 16.13
CA ALA A 52 0.75 5.39 15.18
C ALA A 52 -0.72 5.34 15.58
N TYR A 53 -1.61 5.46 14.60
CA TYR A 53 -3.05 5.42 14.84
C TYR A 53 -3.79 4.86 13.64
N LEU A 54 -4.94 4.24 13.91
CA LEU A 54 -5.88 3.78 12.90
C LEU A 54 -6.97 4.83 12.74
N THR A 55 -7.21 5.28 11.51
CA THR A 55 -8.33 6.17 11.22
C THR A 55 -9.65 5.40 11.20
N ASP A 56 -10.78 6.10 11.34
CA ASP A 56 -12.12 5.51 11.21
C ASP A 56 -12.35 4.89 9.82
N THR A 57 -11.56 5.28 8.82
CA THR A 57 -11.59 4.74 7.46
C THR A 57 -10.75 3.48 7.28
N GLY A 58 -9.98 3.07 8.30
CA GLY A 58 -9.11 1.90 8.25
C GLY A 58 -7.68 2.17 7.77
N ASN A 59 -7.28 3.44 7.58
CA ASN A 59 -5.91 3.79 7.24
C ASN A 59 -5.04 3.74 8.50
N PHE A 60 -4.00 2.91 8.49
CA PHE A 60 -3.03 2.87 9.58
C PHE A 60 -1.88 3.82 9.26
N ILE A 61 -1.70 4.83 10.11
CA ILE A 61 -0.81 5.97 9.86
C ILE A 61 0.32 5.96 10.89
N LEU A 62 1.56 6.12 10.41
CA LEU A 62 2.70 6.54 11.21
C LEU A 62 2.95 8.02 10.98
N GLN A 63 2.80 8.81 12.04
CA GLN A 63 3.06 10.25 12.04
C GLN A 63 4.35 10.54 12.82
N GLY A 64 5.22 11.35 12.23
CA GLY A 64 6.45 11.86 12.87
C GLY A 64 6.24 13.21 13.57
N ASP A 65 7.34 13.92 13.83
CA ASP A 65 7.32 15.23 14.50
C ASP A 65 6.66 16.34 13.67
N ALA A 66 6.89 16.34 12.37
CA ALA A 66 6.24 17.26 11.47
C ALA A 66 4.75 16.90 11.35
N ALA A 67 3.87 17.89 11.13
CA ALA A 67 2.42 17.71 11.02
C ALA A 67 1.95 16.84 9.83
N GLY A 68 2.85 16.09 9.18
CA GLY A 68 2.58 15.19 8.07
C GLY A 68 2.69 13.71 8.44
N SER A 69 2.01 12.87 7.67
CA SER A 69 2.20 11.42 7.72
C SER A 69 3.56 11.04 7.13
N MET A 70 4.26 10.12 7.78
CA MET A 70 5.51 9.54 7.31
C MET A 70 5.30 8.20 6.60
N TRP A 71 4.23 7.47 6.93
CA TRP A 71 3.80 6.25 6.26
C TRP A 71 2.31 6.04 6.48
N GLU A 72 1.62 5.50 5.47
CA GLU A 72 0.20 5.13 5.57
C GLU A 72 -0.03 3.79 4.85
N SER A 73 -0.80 2.89 5.46
CA SER A 73 -1.09 1.58 4.88
C SER A 73 -1.80 1.66 3.53
N PHE A 74 -2.59 2.71 3.30
CA PHE A 74 -3.31 2.92 2.04
C PHE A 74 -2.39 3.15 0.83
N TRP A 75 -1.12 3.50 1.05
CA TRP A 75 -0.13 3.66 -0.04
C TRP A 75 0.62 2.37 -0.35
N GLN A 76 0.39 1.30 0.41
CA GLN A 76 0.95 -0.03 0.18
C GLN A 76 -0.14 -1.10 0.38
N PRO A 77 -1.20 -1.08 -0.45
CA PRO A 77 -2.28 -2.05 -0.30
C PRO A 77 -1.84 -3.45 -0.75
N SER A 78 -2.53 -4.47 -0.24
CA SER A 78 -2.39 -5.86 -0.66
C SER A 78 -3.28 -6.14 -1.88
N ASP A 79 -4.32 -6.94 -1.70
CA ASP A 79 -5.27 -7.39 -2.73
C ASP A 79 -6.61 -6.64 -2.69
N THR A 80 -6.83 -5.80 -1.68
CA THR A 80 -8.14 -5.20 -1.40
C THR A 80 -8.07 -3.68 -1.40
N MET A 81 -8.98 -3.05 -2.16
CA MET A 81 -9.23 -1.61 -2.10
C MET A 81 -10.45 -1.30 -1.22
N VAL A 82 -10.28 -0.41 -0.24
CA VAL A 82 -11.40 0.09 0.59
C VAL A 82 -11.85 1.48 0.13
N GLN A 83 -13.11 1.84 0.38
CA GLN A 83 -13.75 3.06 -0.17
C GLN A 83 -13.03 4.40 0.11
N ALA A 84 -12.15 4.44 1.10
CA ALA A 84 -11.37 5.63 1.45
C ALA A 84 -9.91 5.62 0.95
N MET A 85 -9.48 4.53 0.30
CA MET A 85 -8.19 4.52 -0.38
C MET A 85 -8.27 5.46 -1.58
N GLY A 86 -7.46 6.52 -1.55
CA GLY A 86 -7.35 7.44 -2.66
C GLY A 86 -6.50 6.85 -3.78
N LEU A 87 -6.90 7.08 -5.02
CA LEU A 87 -6.01 6.93 -6.17
C LEU A 87 -5.17 8.21 -6.29
N ASP A 88 -3.87 8.11 -6.55
CA ASP A 88 -3.05 9.31 -6.81
C ASP A 88 -3.30 9.83 -8.22
N VAL A 89 -4.42 10.53 -8.37
CA VAL A 89 -4.86 11.05 -9.67
C VAL A 89 -3.96 12.19 -10.17
N ASN A 90 -3.17 12.80 -9.27
CA ASN A 90 -2.36 13.98 -9.60
C ASN A 90 -0.86 13.66 -9.68
N GLY A 91 -0.47 12.38 -9.57
CA GLY A 91 0.92 11.93 -9.62
C GLY A 91 1.83 12.58 -8.56
N LYS A 92 1.28 13.15 -7.49
CA LYS A 92 2.04 13.90 -6.48
C LYS A 92 2.97 13.01 -5.67
N ARG A 93 2.61 11.73 -5.53
CA ARG A 93 3.35 10.69 -4.84
C ARG A 93 3.95 9.66 -5.80
N GLY A 94 3.85 9.87 -7.12
CA GLY A 94 4.42 9.00 -8.16
C GLY A 94 3.39 8.04 -8.76
N LYS A 95 3.76 6.75 -8.90
CA LYS A 95 2.78 5.71 -9.26
C LYS A 95 1.76 5.57 -8.13
N GLY A 96 0.47 5.55 -8.47
CA GLY A 96 -0.60 5.28 -7.53
C GLY A 96 -0.50 3.88 -6.88
N PRO A 97 -1.31 3.62 -5.84
CA PRO A 97 -1.34 2.30 -5.22
C PRO A 97 -1.66 1.20 -6.24
N GLN A 98 -0.90 0.11 -6.20
CA GLN A 98 -1.12 -1.10 -7.01
C GLN A 98 -1.66 -2.20 -6.12
N LEU A 99 -2.80 -2.79 -6.51
CA LEU A 99 -3.35 -3.98 -5.85
C LEU A 99 -2.73 -5.22 -6.47
N THR A 100 -2.31 -6.17 -5.64
CA THR A 100 -1.75 -7.44 -6.10
C THR A 100 -2.54 -8.57 -5.49
N SER A 101 -2.96 -9.55 -6.30
CA SER A 101 -3.73 -10.69 -5.83
C SER A 101 -2.91 -11.50 -4.83
N SER A 102 -3.60 -12.18 -3.91
CA SER A 102 -3.01 -13.29 -3.18
C SER A 102 -2.69 -14.45 -4.15
N GLU A 103 -1.70 -15.28 -3.84
CA GLU A 103 -1.35 -16.48 -4.63
C GLU A 103 -2.53 -17.46 -4.66
N ASN A 104 -3.20 -17.65 -3.52
CA ASN A 104 -4.47 -18.38 -3.41
C ASN A 104 -5.22 -17.97 -2.13
N PRO A 105 -6.48 -18.40 -1.93
CA PRO A 105 -7.27 -17.98 -0.76
C PRO A 105 -6.69 -18.35 0.61
N SER A 106 -5.75 -19.30 0.68
CA SER A 106 -5.09 -19.72 1.91
C SER A 106 -3.66 -19.17 2.05
N ASP A 107 -3.11 -18.57 1.00
CA ASP A 107 -1.76 -18.03 0.95
C ASP A 107 -1.79 -16.56 0.49
N PRO A 108 -1.64 -15.60 1.42
CA PRO A 108 -1.63 -14.17 1.11
C PRO A 108 -0.31 -13.70 0.49
N SER A 109 0.58 -14.63 0.10
CA SER A 109 1.76 -14.29 -0.69
C SER A 109 1.36 -13.66 -2.04
N ILE A 110 2.31 -12.95 -2.65
CA ILE A 110 2.08 -12.22 -3.91
C ILE A 110 1.73 -13.21 -5.02
N GLY A 111 0.51 -13.11 -5.55
CA GLY A 111 0.05 -13.83 -6.73
C GLY A 111 0.39 -13.11 -8.04
N SER A 112 0.02 -13.74 -9.15
CA SER A 112 0.38 -13.28 -10.50
C SER A 112 -0.45 -12.12 -11.02
N SER A 113 -1.61 -11.84 -10.45
CA SER A 113 -2.53 -10.82 -10.98
C SER A 113 -2.36 -9.50 -10.24
N SER A 114 -2.40 -8.37 -10.95
CA SER A 114 -2.38 -7.05 -10.31
C SER A 114 -3.24 -6.03 -11.04
N VAL A 115 -3.65 -4.99 -10.31
CA VAL A 115 -4.39 -3.86 -10.84
C VAL A 115 -3.66 -2.58 -10.45
N ASP A 116 -3.35 -1.73 -11.43
CA ASP A 116 -2.85 -0.39 -11.18
C ASP A 116 -3.71 0.66 -11.90
N CYS A 117 -3.57 1.91 -11.44
CA CYS A 117 -4.21 3.06 -12.03
C CYS A 117 -3.13 4.04 -12.51
N ASP A 118 -3.10 4.31 -13.81
CA ASP A 118 -2.37 5.45 -14.37
C ASP A 118 -3.34 6.61 -14.54
N ALA A 119 -3.07 7.70 -13.82
CA ALA A 119 -3.94 8.86 -13.80
C ALA A 119 -3.26 10.13 -14.32
N ASN A 120 -2.15 10.01 -15.06
CA ASN A 120 -1.38 11.16 -15.51
C ASN A 120 -2.17 12.18 -16.38
N ARG A 121 -3.31 11.79 -16.97
CA ARG A 121 -4.24 12.69 -17.71
C ARG A 121 -5.70 12.25 -17.63
N ILE A 122 -5.97 11.02 -18.05
CA ILE A 122 -7.25 10.34 -17.98
C ILE A 122 -7.02 9.11 -17.11
N PRO A 123 -7.85 8.84 -16.09
CA PRO A 123 -7.73 7.61 -15.32
C PRO A 123 -7.85 6.39 -16.23
N GLU A 124 -6.80 5.59 -16.26
CA GLU A 124 -6.75 4.29 -16.91
C GLU A 124 -6.46 3.23 -15.85
N PHE A 125 -7.25 2.16 -15.83
CA PHE A 125 -6.97 0.97 -15.03
C PHE A 125 -6.42 -0.12 -15.92
N PHE A 126 -5.42 -0.84 -15.43
CA PHE A 126 -4.88 -2.00 -16.12
C PHE A 126 -4.99 -3.23 -15.23
N ILE A 127 -5.40 -4.34 -15.82
CA ILE A 127 -5.29 -5.66 -15.21
C ILE A 127 -4.10 -6.35 -15.82
N TRP A 128 -3.19 -6.81 -14.97
CA TRP A 128 -1.97 -7.49 -15.36
C TRP A 128 -2.01 -8.94 -14.92
N ASN A 129 -1.40 -9.81 -15.72
CA ASN A 129 -0.96 -11.14 -15.30
C ASN A 129 0.55 -11.21 -15.51
N ASP A 130 1.28 -11.34 -14.41
CA ASP A 130 2.70 -11.08 -14.29
C ASP A 130 3.05 -9.68 -14.85
N SER A 131 3.86 -9.64 -15.91
CA SER A 131 4.26 -8.41 -16.60
C SER A 131 3.49 -8.18 -17.92
N LYS A 132 2.40 -8.92 -18.15
CA LYS A 132 1.60 -8.82 -19.38
C LYS A 132 0.27 -8.13 -19.09
N PRO A 133 -0.08 -7.04 -19.79
CA PRO A 133 -1.39 -6.43 -19.66
C PRO A 133 -2.44 -7.37 -20.27
N LEU A 134 -3.50 -7.66 -19.52
CA LEU A 134 -4.65 -8.44 -19.97
C LEU A 134 -5.78 -7.53 -20.43
N GLU A 135 -6.14 -6.56 -19.61
CA GLU A 135 -7.26 -5.66 -19.84
C GLU A 135 -6.86 -4.23 -19.51
N LYS A 136 -7.48 -3.29 -20.23
CA LYS A 136 -7.32 -1.86 -20.01
C LYS A 136 -8.71 -1.25 -19.94
N TYR A 137 -8.94 -0.41 -18.94
CA TYR A 137 -10.17 0.36 -18.81
C TYR A 137 -9.83 1.84 -18.83
N SER A 138 -10.41 2.59 -19.74
CA SER A 138 -10.17 4.04 -19.86
C SER A 138 -11.44 4.82 -19.54
N MET A 139 -11.30 5.93 -18.83
CA MET A 139 -12.42 6.79 -18.51
C MET A 139 -12.64 7.86 -19.58
N GLU A 140 -13.81 7.91 -20.21
CA GLU A 140 -14.15 8.98 -21.15
C GLU A 140 -15.18 9.93 -20.55
N ARG A 141 -15.02 11.22 -20.85
CA ARG A 141 -15.97 12.25 -20.47
C ARG A 141 -17.03 12.39 -21.56
N SER A 142 -18.27 11.99 -21.26
CA SER A 142 -19.46 12.41 -22.01
C SER A 142 -19.92 13.78 -21.51
N GLU A 143 -20.80 14.45 -22.28
CA GLU A 143 -21.33 15.78 -21.94
C GLU A 143 -21.94 15.85 -20.52
N HIS A 144 -22.43 14.72 -19.99
CA HIS A 144 -23.15 14.67 -18.71
C HIS A 144 -22.66 13.59 -17.73
N TYR A 145 -21.79 12.66 -18.15
CA TYR A 145 -21.37 11.51 -17.32
C TYR A 145 -19.98 10.97 -17.72
N TRP A 146 -19.37 10.19 -16.82
CA TRP A 146 -18.13 9.46 -17.11
C TRP A 146 -18.45 8.01 -17.47
N ILE A 147 -17.77 7.48 -18.49
CA ILE A 147 -17.98 6.10 -18.99
C ILE A 147 -16.65 5.34 -18.88
N TRP A 148 -16.72 4.09 -18.42
CA TRP A 148 -15.62 3.14 -18.52
C TRP A 148 -15.68 2.39 -19.84
N ASN A 149 -14.61 2.45 -20.63
CA ASN A 149 -14.45 1.68 -21.87
C ASN A 149 -13.35 0.63 -21.67
N SER A 150 -13.63 -0.61 -22.07
CA SER A 150 -12.67 -1.74 -22.13
C SER A 150 -11.96 -1.81 -23.48
#